data_AF-A0A7C1JNW6-F1
#
_entry.id   AF-A0A7C1JNW6-F1
#
_cell.length_a   1.000
_cell.length_b   1.000
_cell.length_c   1.000
_cell.angle_alpha   90.00
_cell.angle_beta   90.00
_cell.angle_gamma   90.00
#
_symmetry.space_group_name_H-M   'P 1'
#
loop_
_entity.id
_entity.type
_entity.pdbx_description
1 polymer ?
#
loop_
_entity_poly.entity_id
_entity_poly.type
_entity_poly.pdbx_seq_one_letter_code
_entity_poly.pdbx_strand_id
1 'polypeptide(L)'
;MLSSRPPRPMVILPSQTTSPPAKPRTFPVLPTAAPRERQLQTAFFQACGLPAAFVEHLHMAGADRSLVRAAAQWRLDYPLPHSEGVPPEDRNVIAVAESLLTRGTTPFCSPSLERTLGEEAVLPDEAEPVIEAVRRVAFTPSCRFRPLLFDSPEERAVCDWVLALADRERLPWSLLPQIELASISPAIDPHTAERGDLLLVHPEGDAILVEVDGSQHDSHRDRDAARDRALEAAGVRIVRVPASEARDRRGPNLDIVKQILLDGRRDLPPETKLSRIVRWCKYAHQIQLSLLAALRGGWLHLGVPWRIGVAVPTPLRDDPQAATIIRLAVDDLLELIGRLARLHRRPVRAIEPRVAIVGDGEVDPELDVLVGPADGTIDNSARGVRARFLVSDICFPAEIRAPLTAASPARLASPEREDARWFLHYLFRKEDFWDGQWEVIDRTLRGLDSVVLLPTGAGKSIAFQLAAFSYRGDASPWIRSSR
;
A
#
# COMPACT_ATOMS: atom_id res chain seq x y z
N MET A 1 -34.09 62.76 -22.88
CA MET A 1 -33.28 61.86 -22.05
C MET A 1 -34.22 60.97 -21.25
N LEU A 2 -33.77 59.74 -20.98
CA LEU A 2 -34.41 58.66 -20.19
C LEU A 2 -35.34 57.73 -20.98
N SER A 3 -34.69 56.72 -21.55
CA SER A 3 -35.29 55.52 -22.14
C SER A 3 -35.46 54.44 -21.07
N SER A 4 -36.62 53.80 -21.12
CA SER A 4 -37.09 52.65 -20.33
C SER A 4 -36.30 51.36 -20.61
N ARG A 5 -35.98 50.60 -19.55
CA ARG A 5 -35.70 49.16 -19.63
C ARG A 5 -36.50 48.41 -18.56
N PRO A 6 -37.22 47.33 -18.91
CA PRO A 6 -37.87 46.46 -17.94
C PRO A 6 -36.83 45.56 -17.23
N PRO A 7 -37.12 45.07 -16.02
CA PRO A 7 -36.20 44.21 -15.26
C PRO A 7 -36.02 42.86 -15.97
N ARG A 8 -34.77 42.38 -16.02
CA ARG A 8 -34.43 41.07 -16.60
C ARG A 8 -35.01 39.94 -15.72
N PRO A 9 -35.47 38.83 -16.32
CA PRO A 9 -35.89 37.66 -15.57
C PRO A 9 -34.67 37.04 -14.88
N MET A 10 -34.84 36.76 -13.59
CA MET A 10 -33.86 36.05 -12.76
C MET A 10 -33.78 34.60 -13.25
N VAL A 11 -32.67 34.24 -13.89
CA VAL A 11 -32.38 32.84 -14.23
C VAL A 11 -32.04 32.14 -12.93
N ILE A 12 -32.97 31.32 -12.43
CA ILE A 12 -32.70 30.38 -11.34
C ILE A 12 -31.82 29.28 -11.94
N LEU A 13 -30.52 29.34 -11.64
CA LEU A 13 -29.62 28.21 -11.86
C LEU A 13 -30.15 27.04 -11.00
N PRO A 14 -30.30 25.82 -11.55
CA PRO A 14 -30.63 24.67 -10.74
C PRO A 14 -29.53 24.52 -9.69
N SER A 15 -29.95 24.55 -8.42
CA SER A 15 -29.10 24.27 -7.27
C SER A 15 -28.31 23.00 -7.55
N GLN A 16 -26.98 23.11 -7.64
CA GLN A 16 -26.10 21.98 -7.47
C GLN A 16 -26.41 21.43 -6.07
N THR A 17 -27.20 20.36 -6.03
CA THR A 17 -27.35 19.55 -4.84
C THR A 17 -25.98 18.96 -4.58
N THR A 18 -25.23 19.57 -3.66
CA THR A 18 -24.12 18.95 -2.98
C THR A 18 -24.70 17.74 -2.25
N SER A 19 -24.67 16.58 -2.90
CA SER A 19 -24.94 15.32 -2.25
C SER A 19 -24.06 15.24 -1.00
N PRO A 20 -24.60 14.87 0.16
CA PRO A 20 -23.78 14.67 1.35
C PRO A 20 -22.67 13.65 1.01
N PRO A 21 -21.44 13.81 1.54
CA PRO A 21 -20.38 12.86 1.28
C PRO A 21 -20.87 11.45 1.62
N ALA A 22 -20.73 10.55 0.65
CA ALA A 22 -21.12 9.16 0.78
C ALA A 22 -20.53 8.57 2.08
N LYS A 23 -21.32 7.79 2.81
CA LYS A 23 -20.81 7.08 4.00
C LYS A 23 -19.62 6.20 3.53
N PRO A 24 -18.41 6.39 4.08
CA PRO A 24 -17.27 5.59 3.68
C PRO A 24 -17.58 4.11 3.88
N ARG A 25 -17.17 3.28 2.92
CA ARG A 25 -17.26 1.82 3.02
C ARG A 25 -16.68 1.38 4.38
N THR A 26 -17.49 0.68 5.17
CA THR A 26 -17.12 0.20 6.51
C THR A 26 -16.18 -1.01 6.49
N PHE A 27 -15.93 -1.62 5.32
CA PHE A 27 -15.12 -2.84 5.20
C PHE A 27 -13.98 -2.68 4.18
N PRO A 28 -12.78 -3.20 4.48
CA PRO A 28 -11.67 -3.24 3.53
C PRO A 28 -11.99 -4.06 2.29
N VAL A 29 -11.46 -3.63 1.15
CA VAL A 29 -11.74 -4.20 -0.18
C VAL A 29 -10.47 -4.84 -0.75
N LEU A 30 -10.63 -5.71 -1.75
CA LEU A 30 -9.50 -6.26 -2.51
C LEU A 30 -9.50 -5.61 -3.89
N PRO A 31 -8.70 -4.56 -4.14
CA PRO A 31 -8.65 -3.94 -5.45
C PRO A 31 -8.01 -4.87 -6.47
N THR A 32 -8.55 -4.86 -7.68
CA THR A 32 -8.00 -5.55 -8.84
C THR A 32 -7.80 -4.55 -9.97
N ALA A 33 -6.60 -4.53 -10.57
CA ALA A 33 -6.30 -3.72 -11.73
C ALA A 33 -5.40 -4.49 -12.70
N ALA A 34 -5.40 -4.09 -13.97
CA ALA A 34 -4.48 -4.67 -14.96
C ALA A 34 -3.01 -4.44 -14.54
N PRO A 35 -2.13 -5.43 -14.70
CA PRO A 35 -0.71 -5.30 -14.41
C PRO A 35 -0.06 -4.31 -15.39
N ARG A 36 1.07 -3.73 -14.96
CA ARG A 36 1.89 -2.84 -15.79
C ARG A 36 2.41 -3.56 -17.03
N GLU A 37 2.68 -4.86 -16.91
CA GLU A 37 3.20 -5.71 -17.97
C GLU A 37 2.45 -7.05 -18.02
N ARG A 38 2.29 -7.64 -19.21
CA ARG A 38 1.35 -8.76 -19.44
C ARG A 38 1.66 -10.03 -18.65
N GLN A 39 2.94 -10.25 -18.36
CA GLN A 39 3.45 -11.41 -17.63
C GLN A 39 3.48 -11.22 -16.10
N LEU A 40 3.04 -10.07 -15.62
CA LEU A 40 2.96 -9.76 -14.19
C LEU A 40 1.51 -9.91 -13.69
N GLN A 41 1.38 -9.99 -12.38
CA GLN A 41 0.15 -9.89 -11.61
C GLN A 41 0.25 -8.72 -10.63
N THR A 42 -0.88 -8.29 -10.09
CA THR A 42 -0.97 -7.15 -9.17
C THR A 42 -1.32 -7.60 -7.75
N ALA A 43 -0.81 -6.87 -6.78
CA ALA A 43 -1.27 -6.91 -5.40
C ALA A 43 -1.31 -5.49 -4.85
N PHE A 44 -2.27 -5.20 -3.99
CA PHE A 44 -2.43 -3.92 -3.33
C PHE A 44 -2.23 -4.06 -1.84
N PHE A 45 -1.58 -3.07 -1.25
CA PHE A 45 -1.25 -3.04 0.16
C PHE A 45 -1.70 -1.70 0.75
N GLN A 46 -2.08 -1.75 2.03
CA GLN A 46 -2.25 -0.58 2.88
C GLN A 46 -1.51 -0.87 4.18
N ALA A 47 -0.20 -0.64 4.13
CA ALA A 47 0.71 -0.83 5.24
C ALA A 47 1.97 0.00 4.97
N CYS A 48 2.30 0.88 5.91
CA CYS A 48 3.55 1.63 5.95
C CYS A 48 4.17 1.44 7.32
N GLY A 49 5.24 0.66 7.40
CA GLY A 49 6.09 0.63 8.59
C GLY A 49 6.50 2.06 8.93
N LEU A 50 6.21 2.51 10.15
CA LEU A 50 6.62 3.83 10.65
C LEU A 50 7.23 3.67 12.03
N PRO A 51 8.04 4.64 12.48
CA PRO A 51 8.51 4.60 13.84
C PRO A 51 7.41 4.65 14.89
N ALA A 52 7.63 3.99 16.02
CA ALA A 52 6.67 3.95 17.12
C ALA A 52 6.22 5.36 17.55
N ALA A 53 7.17 6.28 17.72
CA ALA A 53 6.87 7.65 18.09
C ALA A 53 6.02 8.37 17.04
N PHE A 54 6.26 8.16 15.74
CA PHE A 54 5.46 8.79 14.69
C PHE A 54 4.02 8.27 14.70
N VAL A 55 3.85 6.95 14.87
CA VAL A 55 2.52 6.35 14.97
C VAL A 55 1.76 6.87 16.19
N GLU A 56 2.43 7.02 17.34
CA GLU A 56 1.84 7.62 18.54
C GLU A 56 1.38 9.05 18.30
N HIS A 57 2.21 9.90 17.67
CA HIS A 57 1.84 11.28 17.33
C HIS A 57 0.62 11.34 16.40
N LEU A 58 0.60 10.54 15.33
CA LEU A 58 -0.53 10.47 14.41
C LEU A 58 -1.82 10.04 15.11
N HIS A 59 -1.73 9.08 16.03
CA HIS A 59 -2.88 8.57 16.77
C HIS A 59 -3.38 9.59 17.81
N MET A 60 -2.49 10.13 18.64
CA MET A 60 -2.85 11.05 19.72
C MET A 60 -3.39 12.38 19.19
N ALA A 61 -2.87 12.87 18.06
CA ALA A 61 -3.37 14.07 17.41
C ALA A 61 -4.65 13.86 16.59
N GLY A 62 -5.11 12.60 16.43
CA GLY A 62 -6.28 12.29 15.61
C GLY A 62 -6.09 12.66 14.13
N ALA A 63 -4.90 12.37 13.58
CA ALA A 63 -4.58 12.68 12.18
C ALA A 63 -5.64 12.11 11.21
N ASP A 64 -5.92 12.85 10.13
CA ASP A 64 -6.95 12.47 9.17
C ASP A 64 -6.67 11.05 8.62
N ARG A 65 -7.62 10.15 8.84
CA ARG A 65 -7.50 8.75 8.40
C ARG A 65 -7.33 8.62 6.90
N SER A 66 -7.94 9.49 6.09
CA SER A 66 -7.79 9.49 4.63
C SER A 66 -6.36 9.80 4.19
N LEU A 67 -5.72 10.75 4.88
CA LEU A 67 -4.33 11.12 4.65
C LEU A 67 -3.38 9.97 5.03
N VAL A 68 -3.53 9.42 6.24
CA VAL A 68 -2.71 8.29 6.71
C VAL A 68 -2.89 7.08 5.78
N ARG A 69 -4.13 6.81 5.35
CA ARG A 69 -4.44 5.77 4.36
C ARG A 69 -3.71 6.04 3.05
N ALA A 70 -3.81 7.23 2.47
CA ALA A 70 -3.18 7.56 1.20
C ALA A 70 -1.66 7.43 1.27
N ALA A 71 -1.04 7.85 2.37
CA ALA A 71 0.40 7.67 2.58
C ALA A 71 0.82 6.20 2.68
N ALA A 72 -0.05 5.33 3.20
CA ALA A 72 0.23 3.92 3.44
C ALA A 72 -0.16 2.98 2.29
N GLN A 73 -0.91 3.47 1.29
CA GLN A 73 -1.33 2.67 0.15
C GLN A 73 -0.23 2.59 -0.92
N TRP A 74 -0.10 1.40 -1.49
CA TRP A 74 0.82 1.11 -2.57
C TRP A 74 0.42 -0.18 -3.29
N ARG A 75 0.98 -0.36 -4.48
CA ARG A 75 0.75 -1.45 -5.42
C ARG A 75 2.07 -2.14 -5.73
N LEU A 76 1.99 -3.44 -5.92
CA LEU A 76 3.08 -4.30 -6.36
C LEU A 76 2.69 -4.98 -7.66
N ASP A 77 3.51 -4.84 -8.68
CA ASP A 77 3.45 -5.61 -9.92
C ASP A 77 4.60 -6.62 -9.93
N TYR A 78 4.29 -7.90 -10.00
CA TYR A 78 5.27 -8.97 -9.78
C TYR A 78 4.93 -10.21 -10.61
N PRO A 79 5.87 -11.14 -10.85
CA PRO A 79 5.64 -12.23 -11.79
C PRO A 79 4.59 -13.21 -11.25
N LEU A 80 3.98 -13.98 -12.16
CA LEU A 80 3.21 -15.16 -11.79
C LEU A 80 4.08 -16.15 -10.98
N PRO A 81 3.48 -16.99 -10.11
CA PRO A 81 4.24 -17.94 -9.31
C PRO A 81 5.07 -18.87 -10.19
N HIS A 82 6.32 -19.13 -9.78
CA HIS A 82 7.10 -20.23 -10.32
C HIS A 82 6.40 -21.55 -9.94
N SER A 83 6.49 -22.55 -10.81
CA SER A 83 5.76 -23.84 -10.77
C SER A 83 5.73 -24.59 -9.43
N GLU A 84 6.58 -24.26 -8.46
CA GLU A 84 6.68 -24.93 -7.16
C GLU A 84 6.05 -24.15 -5.99
N GLY A 85 5.77 -22.85 -6.14
CA GLY A 85 5.19 -22.00 -5.09
C GLY A 85 5.92 -22.08 -3.74
N VAL A 86 5.22 -21.75 -2.64
CA VAL A 86 5.76 -21.94 -1.28
C VAL A 86 5.65 -23.40 -0.85
N PRO A 87 6.75 -24.02 -0.38
CA PRO A 87 6.71 -25.32 0.27
C PRO A 87 5.69 -25.32 1.43
N PRO A 88 4.77 -26.32 1.52
CA PRO A 88 3.71 -26.35 2.53
C PRO A 88 4.17 -26.05 3.96
N GLU A 89 5.38 -26.49 4.28
CA GLU A 89 6.01 -26.36 5.57
C GLU A 89 6.38 -24.90 5.92
N ASP A 90 6.72 -24.08 4.93
CA ASP A 90 7.13 -22.67 5.12
C ASP A 90 5.93 -21.70 5.13
N ARG A 91 4.75 -22.16 4.68
CA ARG A 91 3.54 -21.33 4.54
C ARG A 91 3.12 -20.64 5.83
N ASN A 92 3.23 -21.32 6.96
CA ASN A 92 2.86 -20.73 8.26
C ASN A 92 3.77 -19.56 8.65
N VAL A 93 5.09 -19.72 8.47
CA VAL A 93 6.06 -18.67 8.76
C VAL A 93 5.81 -17.44 7.89
N ILE A 94 5.63 -17.65 6.57
CA ILE A 94 5.36 -16.57 5.63
C ILE A 94 4.01 -15.91 5.93
N ALA A 95 2.95 -16.68 6.18
CA ALA A 95 1.63 -16.16 6.48
C ALA A 95 1.57 -15.34 7.77
N VAL A 96 2.35 -15.71 8.79
CA VAL A 96 2.49 -14.93 10.04
C VAL A 96 3.32 -13.67 9.78
N ALA A 97 4.44 -13.77 9.05
CA ALA A 97 5.26 -12.61 8.70
C ALA A 97 4.45 -11.55 7.93
N GLU A 98 3.68 -11.96 6.93
CA GLU A 98 2.75 -11.08 6.20
C GLU A 98 1.74 -10.44 7.14
N SER A 99 1.15 -11.19 8.05
CA SER A 99 0.16 -10.68 9.01
C SER A 99 0.77 -9.65 9.97
N LEU A 100 2.01 -9.87 10.41
CA LEU A 100 2.73 -8.96 11.29
C LEU A 100 3.13 -7.66 10.57
N LEU A 101 3.61 -7.77 9.33
CA LEU A 101 4.00 -6.60 8.53
C LEU A 101 2.78 -5.85 8.00
N THR A 102 1.63 -6.48 7.84
CA THR A 102 0.39 -5.81 7.40
C THR A 102 -0.62 -5.59 8.52
N ARG A 103 -0.16 -5.55 9.78
CA ARG A 103 -1.02 -5.30 10.96
C ARG A 103 -1.49 -3.85 10.99
N GLY A 104 -2.61 -3.58 10.32
CA GLY A 104 -3.15 -2.24 10.21
C GLY A 104 -2.37 -1.35 9.22
N THR A 105 -2.67 -0.05 9.24
CA THR A 105 -2.19 0.91 8.23
C THR A 105 -0.76 1.39 8.49
N THR A 106 -0.41 1.62 9.74
CA THR A 106 0.91 2.11 10.17
C THR A 106 1.52 1.18 11.23
N PRO A 107 1.86 -0.07 10.88
CA PRO A 107 2.59 -0.93 11.80
C PRO A 107 3.94 -0.29 12.17
N PHE A 108 4.51 -0.65 13.32
CA PHE A 108 5.84 -0.17 13.66
C PHE A 108 6.88 -0.78 12.72
N CYS A 109 7.84 0.02 12.28
CA CYS A 109 9.06 -0.48 11.65
C CYS A 109 9.95 -1.18 12.70
N SER A 110 11.11 -1.71 12.31
CA SER A 110 12.01 -2.37 13.26
C SER A 110 12.71 -1.34 14.16
N PRO A 111 13.02 -1.68 15.42
CA PRO A 111 13.86 -0.84 16.29
C PRO A 111 15.25 -0.56 15.72
N SER A 112 15.77 -1.44 14.86
CA SER A 112 17.04 -1.21 14.16
C SER A 112 16.90 -0.09 13.13
N LEU A 113 15.80 -0.07 12.36
CA LEU A 113 15.54 0.96 11.38
C LEU A 113 15.29 2.33 12.03
N GLU A 114 14.54 2.38 13.14
CA GLU A 114 14.33 3.59 13.97
C GLU A 114 15.67 4.23 14.36
N ARG A 115 16.58 3.43 14.91
CA ARG A 115 17.93 3.87 15.30
C ARG A 115 18.77 4.33 14.12
N THR A 116 18.74 3.61 12.99
CA THR A 116 19.51 3.98 11.79
C THR A 116 19.04 5.29 11.17
N LEU A 117 17.73 5.54 11.17
CA LEU A 117 17.13 6.78 10.67
C LEU A 117 17.29 7.95 11.67
N GLY A 118 17.61 7.64 12.92
CA GLY A 118 17.90 8.62 13.96
C GLY A 118 16.69 9.50 14.29
N GLU A 119 15.50 8.90 14.37
CA GLU A 119 14.27 9.66 14.61
C GLU A 119 14.27 10.39 15.96
N GLU A 120 14.85 9.78 17.01
CA GLU A 120 14.80 10.30 18.37
C GLU A 120 15.46 11.68 18.44
N ALA A 121 16.48 11.90 17.61
CA ALA A 121 17.19 13.17 17.51
C ALA A 121 16.40 14.26 16.76
N VAL A 122 15.25 13.94 16.17
CA VAL A 122 14.49 14.81 15.25
C VAL A 122 13.01 14.86 15.62
N LEU A 123 12.57 14.04 16.57
CA LEU A 123 11.17 13.95 16.95
C LEU A 123 10.71 15.27 17.57
N PRO A 124 9.70 15.94 17.00
CA PRO A 124 9.13 17.15 17.57
C PRO A 124 8.28 16.84 18.81
N ASP A 125 8.08 17.84 19.67
CA ASP A 125 7.12 17.75 20.80
C ASP A 125 5.66 17.77 20.32
N GLU A 126 5.39 18.38 19.16
CA GLU A 126 4.06 18.50 18.56
C GLU A 126 3.90 17.53 17.39
N ALA A 127 2.67 17.06 17.15
CA ALA A 127 2.38 16.11 16.08
C ALA A 127 2.34 16.73 14.67
N GLU A 128 2.12 18.04 14.56
CA GLU A 128 1.90 18.73 13.27
C GLU A 128 3.03 18.49 12.25
N PRO A 129 4.33 18.56 12.60
CA PRO A 129 5.41 18.31 11.64
C PRO A 129 5.45 16.85 11.15
N VAL A 130 4.97 15.89 11.95
CA VAL A 130 4.85 14.48 11.55
C VAL A 130 3.66 14.32 10.58
N ILE A 131 2.54 14.98 10.84
CA ILE A 131 1.37 14.99 9.95
C ILE A 131 1.74 15.59 8.59
N GLU A 132 2.42 16.73 8.59
CA GLU A 132 2.89 17.39 7.36
C GLU A 132 3.95 16.55 6.60
N ALA A 133 4.78 15.79 7.32
CA ALA A 133 5.69 14.82 6.71
C ALA A 133 4.96 13.66 6.02
N VAL A 134 3.90 13.13 6.64
CA VAL A 134 3.04 12.10 6.04
C VAL A 134 2.28 12.66 4.84
N ARG A 135 1.74 13.89 4.96
CA ARG A 135 1.09 14.63 3.87
C ARG A 135 1.99 14.83 2.67
N ARG A 136 3.24 15.23 2.91
CA ARG A 136 4.28 15.35 1.88
C ARG A 136 4.46 14.05 1.08
N VAL A 137 4.52 12.91 1.77
CA VAL A 137 4.71 11.59 1.12
C VAL A 137 3.45 11.14 0.38
N ALA A 138 2.26 11.42 0.91
CA ALA A 138 1.00 11.14 0.22
C ALA A 138 0.85 11.95 -1.08
N PHE A 139 1.23 13.23 -1.07
CA PHE A 139 1.09 14.12 -2.22
C PHE A 139 2.19 13.95 -3.27
N THR A 140 3.40 13.63 -2.84
CA THR A 140 4.55 13.40 -3.72
C THR A 140 5.06 11.98 -3.48
N PRO A 141 4.54 10.98 -4.21
CA PRO A 141 4.94 9.58 -4.05
C PRO A 141 6.44 9.38 -4.28
N SER A 142 7.04 8.46 -3.53
CA SER A 142 8.43 8.04 -3.71
C SER A 142 8.57 7.17 -4.95
N CYS A 143 7.67 6.19 -5.10
CA CYS A 143 7.61 5.26 -6.23
C CYS A 143 6.43 5.62 -7.13
N ARG A 144 6.67 6.25 -8.28
CA ARG A 144 5.59 6.61 -9.22
C ARG A 144 5.18 5.41 -10.08
N PHE A 145 3.91 5.35 -10.44
CA PHE A 145 3.42 4.37 -11.41
C PHE A 145 3.46 4.97 -12.83
N ARG A 146 4.13 4.29 -13.77
CA ARG A 146 4.06 4.60 -15.20
C ARG A 146 3.42 3.42 -15.95
N PRO A 147 2.14 3.52 -16.35
CA PRO A 147 1.48 2.46 -17.11
C PRO A 147 2.09 2.26 -18.50
N LEU A 148 2.08 1.01 -18.96
CA LEU A 148 2.56 0.62 -20.29
C LEU A 148 1.46 -0.02 -21.16
N LEU A 149 0.45 -0.63 -20.54
CA LEU A 149 -0.63 -1.34 -21.22
C LEU A 149 -1.93 -0.53 -21.16
N PHE A 150 -2.59 -0.46 -22.30
CA PHE A 150 -3.88 0.21 -22.53
C PHE A 150 -4.65 -0.59 -23.58
N ASP A 151 -5.97 -0.54 -23.53
CA ASP A 151 -6.84 -1.24 -24.47
C ASP A 151 -7.00 -0.47 -25.79
N SER A 152 -6.73 0.85 -25.78
CA SER A 152 -6.78 1.69 -26.99
C SER A 152 -5.67 2.76 -27.05
N PRO A 153 -5.30 3.24 -28.26
CA PRO A 153 -4.44 4.43 -28.42
C PRO A 153 -5.03 5.69 -27.78
N GLU A 154 -6.36 5.83 -27.77
CA GLU A 154 -7.09 6.95 -27.19
C GLU A 154 -6.94 6.98 -25.66
N GLU A 155 -7.10 5.83 -25.01
CA GLU A 155 -6.86 5.68 -23.57
C GLU A 155 -5.42 6.07 -23.20
N ARG A 156 -4.44 5.58 -23.97
CA ARG A 156 -3.03 5.97 -23.81
C ARG A 156 -2.88 7.49 -23.94
N ALA A 157 -3.50 8.11 -24.95
CA ALA A 157 -3.39 9.55 -25.19
C ALA A 157 -3.94 10.38 -24.02
N VAL A 158 -5.07 9.96 -23.44
CA VAL A 158 -5.64 10.62 -22.24
C VAL A 158 -4.74 10.40 -21.03
N CYS A 159 -4.24 9.19 -20.81
CA CYS A 159 -3.32 8.90 -19.70
C CYS A 159 -2.04 9.74 -19.79
N ASP A 160 -1.40 9.79 -20.95
CA ASP A 160 -0.19 10.59 -21.17
C ASP A 160 -0.45 12.08 -20.93
N TRP A 161 -1.62 12.58 -21.35
CA TRP A 161 -2.04 13.96 -21.13
C TRP A 161 -2.26 14.25 -19.63
N VAL A 162 -2.93 13.37 -18.89
CA VAL A 162 -3.16 13.51 -17.44
C VAL A 162 -1.83 13.52 -16.70
N LEU A 163 -0.95 12.56 -17.00
CA LEU A 163 0.36 12.46 -16.37
C LEU A 163 1.22 13.71 -16.65
N ALA A 164 1.23 14.20 -17.90
CA ALA A 164 1.96 15.41 -18.25
C ALA A 164 1.41 16.66 -17.54
N LEU A 165 0.08 16.77 -17.38
CA LEU A 165 -0.55 17.84 -16.63
C LEU A 165 -0.17 17.77 -15.14
N ALA A 166 -0.32 16.59 -14.53
CA ALA A 166 0.02 16.37 -13.12
C ALA A 166 1.49 16.66 -12.83
N ASP A 167 2.40 16.26 -13.72
CA ASP A 167 3.83 16.54 -13.57
C ASP A 167 4.16 18.03 -13.71
N ARG A 168 3.61 18.71 -14.73
CA ARG A 168 3.85 20.14 -14.97
C ARG A 168 3.33 21.00 -13.82
N GLU A 169 2.12 20.71 -13.35
CA GLU A 169 1.43 21.49 -12.34
C GLU A 169 1.67 20.99 -10.91
N ARG A 170 2.47 19.91 -10.75
CA ARG A 170 2.78 19.24 -9.47
C ARG A 170 1.54 18.84 -8.68
N LEU A 171 0.56 18.25 -9.37
CA LEU A 171 -0.72 17.91 -8.76
C LEU A 171 -0.63 16.58 -8.00
N PRO A 172 -1.26 16.47 -6.81
CA PRO A 172 -1.14 15.30 -5.93
C PRO A 172 -2.07 14.14 -6.33
N TRP A 173 -2.44 13.99 -7.60
CA TRP A 173 -3.38 12.95 -8.02
C TRP A 173 -2.65 11.65 -8.32
N SER A 174 -3.12 10.56 -7.72
CA SER A 174 -2.69 9.20 -8.06
C SER A 174 -3.49 8.67 -9.23
N LEU A 175 -2.83 7.98 -10.17
CA LEU A 175 -3.45 7.38 -11.36
C LEU A 175 -3.40 5.85 -11.25
N LEU A 176 -4.57 5.23 -11.37
CA LEU A 176 -4.78 3.78 -11.42
C LEU A 176 -5.50 3.44 -12.72
N PRO A 177 -4.82 2.90 -13.74
CA PRO A 177 -5.47 2.52 -14.97
C PRO A 177 -6.10 1.14 -14.85
N GLN A 178 -7.13 0.89 -15.65
CA GLN A 178 -7.71 -0.43 -15.87
C GLN A 178 -8.11 -1.13 -14.56
N ILE A 179 -8.76 -0.39 -13.65
CA ILE A 179 -9.26 -0.88 -12.36
C ILE A 179 -10.58 -1.62 -12.57
N GLU A 180 -10.76 -2.80 -11.98
CA GLU A 180 -12.05 -3.49 -11.99
C GLU A 180 -13.07 -2.70 -11.17
N LEU A 181 -14.21 -2.36 -11.77
CA LEU A 181 -15.19 -1.47 -11.15
C LEU A 181 -15.85 -2.07 -9.89
N ALA A 182 -15.93 -3.40 -9.80
CA ALA A 182 -16.34 -4.11 -8.59
C ALA A 182 -15.42 -3.83 -7.38
N SER A 183 -14.15 -3.48 -7.64
CA SER A 183 -13.22 -3.02 -6.60
C SER A 183 -13.70 -1.72 -5.95
N ILE A 184 -14.40 -0.86 -6.70
CA ILE A 184 -14.86 0.47 -6.27
C ILE A 184 -16.24 0.41 -5.64
N SER A 185 -17.17 -0.38 -6.19
CA SER A 185 -18.55 -0.47 -5.69
C SER A 185 -19.03 -1.92 -5.61
N PRO A 186 -19.61 -2.38 -4.47
CA PRO A 186 -20.00 -3.77 -4.29
C PRO A 186 -21.35 -4.05 -4.97
N ALA A 187 -22.03 -3.00 -5.44
CA ALA A 187 -23.24 -3.09 -6.25
C ALA A 187 -22.93 -3.44 -7.71
N ILE A 188 -21.66 -3.44 -8.11
CA ILE A 188 -21.21 -3.90 -9.42
C ILE A 188 -20.80 -5.36 -9.29
N ASP A 189 -21.36 -6.20 -10.16
CA ASP A 189 -21.11 -7.64 -10.17
C ASP A 189 -19.64 -7.93 -10.54
N PRO A 190 -18.84 -8.59 -9.66
CA PRO A 190 -17.46 -8.93 -9.98
C PRO A 190 -17.32 -9.92 -11.14
N HIS A 191 -18.36 -10.69 -11.48
CA HIS A 191 -18.30 -11.66 -12.58
C HIS A 191 -18.33 -11.03 -13.97
N THR A 192 -18.68 -9.75 -14.08
CA THR A 192 -18.66 -9.05 -15.37
C THR A 192 -17.25 -8.67 -15.81
N ALA A 193 -16.29 -8.65 -14.87
CA ALA A 193 -14.92 -8.22 -15.08
C ALA A 193 -14.80 -6.84 -15.79
N GLU A 194 -15.80 -5.96 -15.59
CA GLU A 194 -15.81 -4.61 -16.16
C GLU A 194 -14.68 -3.77 -15.55
N ARG A 195 -13.93 -3.08 -16.42
CA ARG A 195 -12.80 -2.23 -16.05
C ARG A 195 -13.10 -0.78 -16.39
N GLY A 196 -12.70 0.10 -15.48
CA GLY A 196 -12.64 1.53 -15.74
C GLY A 196 -11.27 1.92 -16.24
N ASP A 197 -11.23 2.84 -17.22
CA ASP A 197 -9.99 3.15 -17.94
C ASP A 197 -8.96 3.85 -17.05
N LEU A 198 -9.31 5.00 -16.45
CA LEU A 198 -8.38 5.79 -15.64
C LEU A 198 -9.05 6.28 -14.36
N LEU A 199 -8.77 5.64 -13.23
CA LEU A 199 -9.17 6.11 -11.91
C LEU A 199 -8.10 7.08 -11.37
N LEU A 200 -8.52 8.31 -11.06
CA LEU A 200 -7.68 9.35 -10.48
C LEU A 200 -8.17 9.63 -9.06
N VAL A 201 -7.27 9.60 -8.09
CA VAL A 201 -7.63 9.71 -6.67
C VAL A 201 -6.77 10.77 -6.00
N HIS A 202 -7.42 11.72 -5.34
CA HIS A 202 -6.76 12.73 -4.51
C HIS A 202 -6.56 12.20 -3.07
N PRO A 203 -5.37 12.30 -2.47
CA PRO A 203 -5.07 11.78 -1.13
C PRO A 203 -6.00 12.24 0.01
N GLU A 204 -6.54 13.46 -0.10
CA GLU A 204 -7.43 14.09 0.89
C GLU A 204 -8.81 14.44 0.33
N GLY A 205 -9.22 13.83 -0.78
CA GLY A 205 -10.41 14.32 -1.48
C GLY A 205 -11.04 13.30 -2.41
N ASP A 206 -11.50 13.84 -3.54
CA ASP A 206 -12.35 13.14 -4.48
C ASP A 206 -11.60 12.06 -5.27
N ALA A 207 -12.39 11.12 -5.79
CA ALA A 207 -11.96 10.20 -6.84
C ALA A 207 -12.76 10.48 -8.11
N ILE A 208 -12.08 10.46 -9.25
CA ILE A 208 -12.72 10.57 -10.55
C ILE A 208 -12.35 9.37 -11.41
N LEU A 209 -13.34 8.80 -12.09
CA LEU A 209 -13.14 7.80 -13.14
C LEU A 209 -13.28 8.49 -14.50
N VAL A 210 -12.22 8.46 -15.29
CA VAL A 210 -12.26 8.92 -16.67
C VAL A 210 -12.45 7.70 -17.56
N GLU A 211 -13.56 7.66 -18.31
CA GLU A 211 -13.87 6.63 -19.31
C GLU A 211 -13.66 7.20 -20.71
N VAL A 212 -12.99 6.47 -21.60
CA VAL A 212 -12.71 6.89 -22.97
C VAL A 212 -13.66 6.18 -23.92
N ASP A 213 -14.74 6.87 -24.28
CA ASP A 213 -15.81 6.28 -25.09
C ASP A 213 -15.38 6.13 -26.56
N GLY A 214 -15.37 4.88 -27.02
CA GLY A 214 -15.37 4.55 -28.44
C GLY A 214 -16.73 4.89 -29.08
N SER A 215 -16.74 5.14 -30.39
CA SER A 215 -17.97 5.48 -31.13
C SER A 215 -18.87 4.25 -31.36
N GLN A 216 -19.40 3.58 -30.32
CA GLN A 216 -20.24 2.38 -30.48
C GLN A 216 -21.33 2.15 -29.39
N HIS A 217 -22.57 2.11 -29.90
CA HIS A 217 -23.81 1.39 -29.52
C HIS A 217 -24.70 1.79 -28.30
N ASP A 218 -25.92 2.24 -28.65
CA ASP A 218 -27.10 2.55 -27.83
C ASP A 218 -27.70 1.39 -27.01
N SER A 219 -27.16 0.17 -27.07
CA SER A 219 -27.77 -1.04 -26.49
C SER A 219 -27.48 -1.27 -25.00
N HIS A 220 -26.70 -0.40 -24.34
CA HIS A 220 -26.25 -0.60 -22.95
C HIS A 220 -26.66 0.51 -21.95
N ARG A 221 -27.45 1.51 -22.38
CA ARG A 221 -27.77 2.72 -21.58
C ARG A 221 -28.28 2.46 -20.16
N ASP A 222 -29.15 1.46 -19.95
CA ASP A 222 -29.73 1.17 -18.62
C ASP A 222 -28.72 0.51 -17.67
N ARG A 223 -27.84 -0.36 -18.21
CA ARG A 223 -26.76 -1.01 -17.45
C ARG A 223 -25.70 0.01 -17.07
N ASP A 224 -25.36 0.90 -18.00
CA ASP A 224 -24.45 2.02 -17.75
C ASP A 224 -25.01 2.96 -16.68
N ALA A 225 -26.31 3.29 -16.71
CA ALA A 225 -26.93 4.15 -15.71
C ALA A 225 -26.95 3.54 -14.29
N ALA A 226 -27.16 2.22 -14.17
CA ALA A 226 -27.11 1.55 -12.87
C ALA A 226 -25.68 1.50 -12.30
N ARG A 227 -24.70 1.27 -13.18
CA ARG A 227 -23.28 1.29 -12.85
C ARG A 227 -22.82 2.67 -12.41
N ASP A 228 -23.23 3.71 -13.12
CA ASP A 228 -22.89 5.08 -12.81
C ASP A 228 -23.40 5.47 -11.42
N ARG A 229 -24.66 5.17 -11.12
CA ARG A 229 -25.23 5.37 -9.78
C ARG A 229 -24.45 4.60 -8.71
N ALA A 230 -23.98 3.39 -9.01
CA ALA A 230 -23.22 2.58 -8.07
C ALA A 230 -21.82 3.17 -7.78
N LEU A 231 -21.17 3.77 -8.77
CA LEU A 231 -19.88 4.45 -8.63
C LEU A 231 -20.03 5.81 -7.93
N GLU A 232 -21.03 6.60 -8.30
CA GLU A 232 -21.35 7.87 -7.64
C GLU A 232 -21.72 7.67 -6.16
N ALA A 233 -22.50 6.63 -5.86
CA ALA A 233 -22.81 6.25 -4.48
C ALA A 233 -21.57 5.78 -3.69
N ALA A 234 -20.51 5.33 -4.39
CA ALA A 234 -19.21 5.03 -3.80
C ALA A 234 -18.27 6.25 -3.72
N GLY A 235 -18.73 7.44 -4.11
CA GLY A 235 -17.97 8.69 -4.07
C GLY A 235 -17.02 8.88 -5.25
N VAL A 236 -17.24 8.17 -6.37
CA VAL A 236 -16.43 8.32 -7.59
C VAL A 236 -17.23 9.09 -8.65
N ARG A 237 -16.72 10.25 -9.06
CA ARG A 237 -17.30 11.04 -10.15
C ARG A 237 -16.85 10.50 -11.49
N ILE A 238 -17.77 10.35 -12.43
CA ILE A 238 -17.45 9.83 -13.77
C ILE A 238 -17.33 10.99 -14.76
N VAL A 239 -16.31 10.95 -15.62
CA VAL A 239 -16.16 11.86 -16.76
C VAL A 239 -15.89 11.04 -18.01
N ARG A 240 -16.79 11.12 -18.99
CA ARG A 240 -16.64 10.43 -20.28
C ARG A 240 -15.95 11.33 -21.29
N VAL A 241 -14.82 10.88 -21.82
CA VAL A 241 -14.03 11.59 -22.83
C VAL A 241 -14.24 10.90 -24.18
N PRO A 242 -14.88 11.58 -25.16
CA PRO A 242 -15.02 11.02 -26.50
C PRO A 242 -13.67 10.70 -27.12
N ALA A 243 -13.59 9.59 -27.88
CA ALA A 243 -12.40 9.21 -28.64
C ALA A 243 -11.85 10.34 -29.55
N SER A 244 -12.71 11.23 -30.05
CA SER A 244 -12.27 12.42 -30.79
C SER A 244 -11.50 13.42 -29.93
N GLU A 245 -11.98 13.69 -28.71
CA GLU A 245 -11.28 14.59 -27.77
C GLU A 245 -9.96 13.99 -27.30
N ALA A 246 -9.94 12.68 -27.05
CA ALA A 246 -8.73 11.94 -26.69
C ALA A 246 -7.64 12.05 -27.76
N ARG A 247 -7.99 11.84 -29.04
CA ARG A 247 -7.05 11.97 -30.18
C ARG A 247 -6.54 13.39 -30.35
N ASP A 248 -7.43 14.37 -30.27
CA ASP A 248 -7.09 15.78 -30.46
C ASP A 248 -6.41 16.40 -29.23
N ARG A 249 -6.44 15.71 -28.08
CA ARG A 249 -5.96 16.18 -26.76
C ARG A 249 -6.57 17.52 -26.32
N ARG A 250 -7.80 17.77 -26.75
CA ARG A 250 -8.58 18.97 -26.43
C ARG A 250 -10.06 18.68 -26.57
N GLY A 251 -10.87 19.42 -25.83
CA GLY A 251 -12.33 19.33 -25.89
C GLY A 251 -12.97 19.58 -24.54
N PRO A 252 -14.29 19.78 -24.51
CA PRO A 252 -15.00 20.18 -23.29
C PRO A 252 -14.88 19.14 -22.17
N ASN A 253 -14.84 17.83 -22.45
CA ASN A 253 -14.73 16.81 -21.42
C ASN A 253 -13.30 16.74 -20.85
N LEU A 254 -12.28 16.88 -21.70
CA LEU A 254 -10.91 17.04 -21.22
C LEU A 254 -10.71 18.32 -20.41
N ASP A 255 -11.39 19.42 -20.77
CA ASP A 255 -11.37 20.65 -19.99
C ASP A 255 -12.02 20.47 -18.61
N ILE A 256 -13.08 19.66 -18.50
CA ILE A 256 -13.67 19.27 -17.21
C ILE A 256 -12.65 18.48 -16.38
N VAL A 257 -11.99 17.45 -16.96
CA VAL A 257 -10.95 16.69 -16.26
C VAL A 257 -9.84 17.62 -15.79
N LYS A 258 -9.36 18.52 -16.66
CA LYS A 258 -8.33 19.51 -16.34
C LYS A 258 -8.73 20.37 -15.15
N GLN A 259 -9.95 20.91 -15.15
CA GLN A 259 -10.43 21.77 -14.10
C GLN A 259 -10.49 21.04 -12.76
N ILE A 260 -11.02 19.82 -12.72
CA ILE A 260 -11.07 19.00 -11.50
C ILE A 260 -9.66 18.77 -10.94
N LEU A 261 -8.70 18.41 -11.81
CA LEU A 261 -7.33 18.15 -11.38
C LEU A 261 -6.66 19.41 -10.82
N LEU A 262 -6.91 20.57 -11.43
CA LEU A 262 -6.39 21.86 -10.97
C LEU A 262 -7.06 22.33 -9.67
N ASP A 263 -8.35 22.09 -9.48
CA ASP A 263 -9.09 22.41 -8.24
C ASP A 263 -8.62 21.55 -7.06
N GLY A 264 -8.13 20.34 -7.35
CA GLY A 264 -7.43 19.47 -6.41
C GLY A 264 -6.01 19.93 -6.05
N ARG A 265 -5.52 21.07 -6.56
CA ARG A 265 -4.23 21.60 -6.14
C ARG A 265 -4.26 21.91 -4.65
N ARG A 266 -3.18 21.54 -3.96
CA ARG A 266 -2.94 21.84 -2.55
C ARG A 266 -1.54 22.39 -2.38
N ASP A 267 -1.34 23.17 -1.32
CA ASP A 267 -0.01 23.58 -0.93
C ASP A 267 0.79 22.34 -0.56
N LEU A 268 1.92 22.19 -1.23
CA LEU A 268 2.78 21.04 -1.08
C LEU A 268 3.77 21.33 0.05
N PRO A 269 3.77 20.56 1.15
CA PRO A 269 4.72 20.79 2.22
C PRO A 269 6.15 20.64 1.69
N PRO A 270 7.14 21.35 2.27
CA PRO A 270 8.53 21.17 1.88
C PRO A 270 9.01 19.75 2.23
N GLU A 271 10.03 19.27 1.52
CA GLU A 271 10.71 18.05 1.94
C GLU A 271 11.53 18.35 3.21
N THR A 272 11.31 17.60 4.28
CA THR A 272 11.99 17.74 5.57
C THR A 272 12.73 16.45 5.93
N LYS A 273 13.52 16.47 7.01
CA LYS A 273 14.12 15.24 7.53
C LYS A 273 13.04 14.23 7.95
N LEU A 274 11.92 14.69 8.52
CA LEU A 274 10.79 13.83 8.90
C LEU A 274 10.14 13.18 7.67
N SER A 275 9.89 13.93 6.58
CA SER A 275 9.31 13.34 5.37
C SER A 275 10.26 12.33 4.73
N ARG A 276 11.58 12.58 4.77
CA ARG A 276 12.58 11.60 4.31
C ARG A 276 12.57 10.32 5.15
N ILE A 277 12.42 10.41 6.47
CA ILE A 277 12.24 9.24 7.35
C ILE A 277 10.99 8.46 6.92
N VAL A 278 9.84 9.12 6.75
CA VAL A 278 8.60 8.47 6.28
C VAL A 278 8.82 7.75 4.95
N ARG A 279 9.51 8.37 3.98
CA ARG A 279 9.84 7.75 2.69
C ARG A 279 10.70 6.50 2.84
N TRP A 280 11.74 6.56 3.67
CA TRP A 280 12.62 5.42 3.92
C TRP A 280 11.91 4.28 4.64
N CYS A 281 11.10 4.58 5.66
CA CYS A 281 10.32 3.55 6.34
C CYS A 281 9.32 2.89 5.39
N LYS A 282 8.62 3.68 4.56
CA LYS A 282 7.72 3.15 3.53
C LYS A 282 8.46 2.25 2.55
N TYR A 283 9.59 2.71 2.01
CA TYR A 283 10.33 1.96 1.00
C TYR A 283 11.00 0.69 1.56
N ALA A 284 11.56 0.75 2.79
CA ALA A 284 12.04 -0.43 3.50
C ALA A 284 10.94 -1.47 3.69
N HIS A 285 9.75 -1.02 4.09
CA HIS A 285 8.59 -1.89 4.26
C HIS A 285 8.10 -2.50 2.94
N GLN A 286 8.12 -1.72 1.85
CA GLN A 286 7.82 -2.18 0.49
C GLN A 286 8.81 -3.25 0.02
N ILE A 287 10.11 -3.10 0.33
CA ILE A 287 11.12 -4.14 0.06
C ILE A 287 10.76 -5.43 0.81
N GLN A 288 10.47 -5.34 2.11
CA GLN A 288 10.14 -6.50 2.95
C GLN A 288 8.94 -7.29 2.40
N LEU A 289 7.85 -6.59 2.07
CA LEU A 289 6.65 -7.21 1.52
C LEU A 289 6.83 -7.70 0.08
N SER A 290 7.69 -7.07 -0.72
CA SER A 290 8.07 -7.57 -2.05
C SER A 290 8.85 -8.88 -1.97
N LEU A 291 9.78 -8.99 -1.01
CA LEU A 291 10.54 -10.23 -0.79
C LEU A 291 9.68 -11.35 -0.21
N LEU A 292 8.69 -11.03 0.63
CA LEU A 292 7.67 -12.02 1.03
C LEU A 292 6.82 -12.47 -0.16
N ALA A 293 6.45 -11.58 -1.07
CA ALA A 293 5.78 -11.96 -2.31
C ALA A 293 6.68 -12.84 -3.21
N ALA A 294 8.00 -12.60 -3.21
CA ALA A 294 8.96 -13.44 -3.92
C ALA A 294 9.08 -14.83 -3.32
N LEU A 295 9.16 -14.95 -2.00
CA LEU A 295 9.06 -16.24 -1.29
C LEU A 295 7.73 -16.93 -1.63
N ARG A 296 6.62 -16.18 -1.60
CA ARG A 296 5.28 -16.69 -1.93
C ARG A 296 5.19 -17.26 -3.34
N GLY A 297 5.82 -16.58 -4.28
CA GLY A 297 5.86 -16.97 -5.68
C GLY A 297 6.89 -18.07 -5.99
N GLY A 298 7.68 -18.54 -5.03
CA GLY A 298 8.76 -19.50 -5.28
C GLY A 298 9.95 -18.92 -6.05
N TRP A 299 10.14 -17.61 -6.01
CA TRP A 299 11.29 -16.92 -6.62
C TRP A 299 12.48 -16.83 -5.66
N LEU A 300 12.20 -16.91 -4.35
CA LEU A 300 13.17 -17.07 -3.28
C LEU A 300 12.74 -18.29 -2.45
N HIS A 301 13.71 -18.91 -1.76
CA HIS A 301 13.45 -19.99 -0.82
C HIS A 301 14.16 -19.73 0.50
N LEU A 302 13.64 -20.31 1.59
CA LEU A 302 14.28 -20.24 2.89
C LEU A 302 15.49 -21.17 2.93
N GLY A 303 16.57 -20.74 3.59
CA GLY A 303 17.78 -21.54 3.79
C GLY A 303 18.75 -21.58 2.59
N VAL A 304 18.44 -20.86 1.51
CA VAL A 304 19.34 -20.63 0.37
C VAL A 304 19.76 -19.16 0.29
N PRO A 305 21.01 -18.82 -0.09
CA PRO A 305 21.45 -17.44 -0.27
C PRO A 305 20.60 -16.70 -1.30
N TRP A 306 20.22 -15.46 -0.99
CA TRP A 306 19.44 -14.60 -1.90
C TRP A 306 20.38 -13.66 -2.67
N ARG A 307 20.20 -13.50 -3.98
CA ARG A 307 20.82 -12.43 -4.77
C ARG A 307 19.76 -11.42 -5.16
N ILE A 308 19.75 -10.28 -4.47
CA ILE A 308 18.71 -9.27 -4.56
C ILE A 308 19.29 -7.98 -5.11
N GLY A 309 18.68 -7.45 -6.17
CA GLY A 309 18.86 -6.08 -6.60
C GLY A 309 17.78 -5.19 -6.01
N VAL A 310 18.14 -3.98 -5.59
CA VAL A 310 17.19 -2.96 -5.15
C VAL A 310 17.51 -1.65 -5.83
N ALA A 311 16.54 -1.11 -6.58
CA ALA A 311 16.69 0.16 -7.29
C ALA A 311 16.09 1.32 -6.50
N VAL A 312 16.91 2.32 -6.18
CA VAL A 312 16.51 3.42 -5.29
C VAL A 312 15.57 4.40 -6.01
N PRO A 313 14.39 4.72 -5.44
CA PRO A 313 13.49 5.71 -6.02
C PRO A 313 14.12 7.10 -6.07
N THR A 314 13.80 7.88 -7.09
CA THR A 314 14.43 9.18 -7.37
C THR A 314 14.53 10.11 -6.15
N PRO A 315 13.49 10.31 -5.31
CA PRO A 315 13.58 11.19 -4.14
C PRO A 315 14.60 10.74 -3.06
N LEU A 316 15.05 9.49 -3.13
CA LEU A 316 15.94 8.85 -2.16
C LEU A 316 17.34 8.56 -2.70
N ARG A 317 17.61 8.77 -4.00
CA ARG A 317 18.89 8.40 -4.65
C ARG A 317 20.11 9.10 -4.05
N ASP A 318 19.96 10.35 -3.62
CA ASP A 318 21.06 11.16 -3.09
C ASP A 318 21.36 10.89 -1.61
N ASP A 319 20.68 9.92 -0.99
CA ASP A 319 20.90 9.61 0.42
C ASP A 319 22.16 8.76 0.62
N PRO A 320 23.16 9.23 1.39
CA PRO A 320 24.36 8.45 1.68
C PRO A 320 24.07 7.19 2.50
N GLN A 321 22.94 7.10 3.20
CA GLN A 321 22.55 5.94 3.99
C GLN A 321 21.74 4.90 3.19
N ALA A 322 21.45 5.15 1.90
CA ALA A 322 20.58 4.29 1.10
C ALA A 322 20.98 2.80 1.14
N ALA A 323 22.28 2.50 0.90
CA ALA A 323 22.78 1.13 0.91
C ALA A 323 22.62 0.46 2.28
N THR A 324 22.84 1.21 3.36
CA THR A 324 22.70 0.73 4.74
C THR A 324 21.24 0.42 5.07
N ILE A 325 20.32 1.34 4.75
CA ILE A 325 18.89 1.19 5.02
C ILE A 325 18.30 0.03 4.23
N ILE A 326 18.68 -0.11 2.96
CA ILE A 326 18.21 -1.20 2.10
C ILE A 326 18.69 -2.56 2.61
N ARG A 327 19.97 -2.67 2.98
CA ARG A 327 20.51 -3.90 3.58
C ARG A 327 19.77 -4.23 4.87
N LEU A 328 19.56 -3.23 5.72
CA LEU A 328 18.84 -3.39 6.97
C LEU A 328 17.40 -3.88 6.77
N ALA A 329 16.69 -3.37 5.75
CA ALA A 329 15.35 -3.85 5.43
C ALA A 329 15.30 -5.36 5.12
N VAL A 330 16.32 -5.87 4.40
CA VAL A 330 16.47 -7.30 4.09
C VAL A 330 16.84 -8.09 5.35
N ASP A 331 17.81 -7.60 6.12
CA ASP A 331 18.28 -8.26 7.35
C ASP A 331 17.16 -8.36 8.40
N ASP A 332 16.37 -7.29 8.57
CA ASP A 332 15.22 -7.28 9.48
C ASP A 332 14.13 -8.29 9.07
N LEU A 333 13.91 -8.47 7.76
CA LEU A 333 12.98 -9.50 7.29
C LEU A 333 13.53 -10.91 7.58
N LEU A 334 14.82 -11.13 7.37
CA LEU A 334 15.45 -12.41 7.66
C LEU A 334 15.44 -12.73 9.15
N GLU A 335 15.67 -11.75 10.03
CA GLU A 335 15.55 -11.91 11.47
C GLU A 335 14.10 -12.24 11.87
N LEU A 336 13.12 -11.50 11.33
CA LEU A 336 11.70 -11.77 11.55
C LEU A 336 11.34 -13.22 11.16
N ILE A 337 11.71 -13.64 9.95
CA ILE A 337 11.47 -15.00 9.45
C ILE A 337 12.20 -16.02 10.31
N GLY A 338 13.46 -15.78 10.68
CA GLY A 338 14.28 -16.68 11.48
C GLY A 338 13.73 -16.90 12.89
N ARG A 339 13.23 -15.84 13.53
CA ARG A 339 12.55 -15.89 14.84
C ARG A 339 11.22 -16.65 14.75
N LEU A 340 10.41 -16.38 13.72
CA LEU A 340 9.17 -17.13 13.47
C LEU A 340 9.46 -18.61 13.20
N ALA A 341 10.45 -18.91 12.37
CA ALA A 341 10.87 -20.26 12.03
C ALA A 341 11.30 -21.06 13.28
N ARG A 342 12.03 -20.43 14.21
CA ARG A 342 12.37 -21.04 15.52
C ARG A 342 11.13 -21.31 16.38
N LEU A 343 10.20 -20.34 16.48
CA LEU A 343 8.93 -20.56 17.18
C LEU A 343 8.14 -21.73 16.59
N HIS A 344 8.19 -21.93 15.27
CA HIS A 344 7.59 -23.07 14.58
C HIS A 344 8.46 -24.34 14.58
N ARG A 345 9.57 -24.38 15.33
CA ARG A 345 10.58 -25.47 15.40
C ARG A 345 11.12 -25.93 14.06
N ARG A 346 11.23 -25.00 13.11
CA ARG A 346 11.83 -25.24 11.79
C ARG A 346 12.92 -24.21 11.56
N PRO A 347 14.01 -24.22 12.35
CA PRO A 347 15.05 -23.22 12.21
C PRO A 347 15.56 -23.21 10.78
N VAL A 348 15.45 -22.05 10.15
CA VAL A 348 15.97 -21.83 8.81
C VAL A 348 17.47 -21.64 8.95
N ARG A 349 18.25 -22.30 8.09
CA ARG A 349 19.69 -22.09 8.02
C ARG A 349 19.96 -20.59 7.80
N ALA A 350 20.84 -20.00 8.61
CA ALA A 350 21.25 -18.63 8.42
C ALA A 350 21.79 -18.45 6.98
N ILE A 351 21.28 -17.45 6.29
CA ILE A 351 21.72 -17.08 4.94
C ILE A 351 22.38 -15.71 5.01
N GLU A 352 23.40 -15.52 4.19
CA GLU A 352 23.99 -14.21 3.96
C GLU A 352 23.43 -13.69 2.62
N PRO A 353 22.47 -12.75 2.62
CA PRO A 353 21.93 -12.22 1.39
C PRO A 353 22.98 -11.35 0.68
N ARG A 354 23.09 -11.49 -0.64
CA ARG A 354 23.81 -10.55 -1.48
C ARG A 354 22.84 -9.48 -1.96
N VAL A 355 23.01 -8.27 -1.44
CA VAL A 355 22.16 -7.12 -1.79
C VAL A 355 22.97 -6.14 -2.64
N ALA A 356 22.54 -5.93 -3.87
CA ALA A 356 23.11 -4.97 -4.81
C ALA A 356 22.20 -3.75 -4.95
N ILE A 357 22.78 -2.56 -4.84
CA ILE A 357 22.05 -1.32 -5.12
C ILE A 357 22.12 -1.05 -6.62
N VAL A 358 20.97 -1.01 -7.27
CA VAL A 358 20.85 -0.85 -8.71
C VAL A 358 20.65 0.62 -9.04
N GLY A 359 21.59 1.16 -9.82
CA GLY A 359 21.50 2.49 -10.42
C GLY A 359 21.13 2.43 -11.90
N ASP A 360 21.58 3.42 -12.68
CA ASP A 360 21.27 3.52 -14.11
C ASP A 360 22.16 2.62 -15.01
N GLY A 361 23.07 1.84 -14.41
CA GLY A 361 23.96 0.89 -15.12
C GLY A 361 23.30 -0.45 -15.43
N GLU A 362 24.02 -1.34 -16.13
CA GLU A 362 23.56 -2.71 -16.36
C GLU A 362 23.39 -3.48 -15.04
N VAL A 363 22.26 -4.18 -14.92
CA VAL A 363 21.96 -5.02 -13.76
C VAL A 363 22.60 -6.39 -13.97
N ASP A 364 23.21 -6.92 -12.91
CA ASP A 364 23.72 -8.29 -12.89
C ASP A 364 22.59 -9.29 -13.27
N PRO A 365 22.72 -10.02 -14.40
CA PRO A 365 21.70 -10.97 -14.82
C PRO A 365 21.59 -12.17 -13.88
N GLU A 366 22.56 -12.39 -12.98
CA GLU A 366 22.52 -13.45 -11.99
C GLU A 366 21.60 -13.15 -10.79
N LEU A 367 21.01 -11.96 -10.69
CA LEU A 367 20.05 -11.66 -9.63
C LEU A 367 18.84 -12.60 -9.69
N ASP A 368 18.45 -13.11 -8.52
CA ASP A 368 17.24 -13.91 -8.38
C ASP A 368 16.00 -13.02 -8.42
N VAL A 369 16.09 -11.85 -7.78
CA VAL A 369 15.00 -10.87 -7.67
C VAL A 369 15.54 -9.45 -7.80
N LEU A 370 14.81 -8.59 -8.52
CA LEU A 370 14.98 -7.14 -8.51
C LEU A 370 13.73 -6.47 -7.95
N VAL A 371 13.88 -5.65 -6.91
CA VAL A 371 12.83 -4.77 -6.37
C VAL A 371 13.11 -3.33 -6.80
N GLY A 372 12.12 -2.61 -7.32
CA GLY A 372 12.33 -1.22 -7.75
C GLY A 372 11.04 -0.49 -8.10
N PRO A 373 11.12 0.82 -8.41
CA PRO A 373 9.93 1.60 -8.76
C PRO A 373 9.37 1.19 -10.13
N ALA A 374 8.05 1.24 -10.28
CA ALA A 374 7.36 1.02 -11.57
C ALA A 374 7.27 2.30 -12.43
N ASP A 375 8.25 3.18 -12.30
CA ASP A 375 8.30 4.51 -12.95
C ASP A 375 9.05 4.51 -14.30
N GLY A 376 9.53 3.33 -14.72
CA GLY A 376 10.26 3.13 -15.96
C GLY A 376 11.78 3.30 -15.86
N THR A 377 12.31 3.73 -14.71
CA THR A 377 13.76 3.98 -14.53
C THR A 377 14.60 2.71 -14.66
N ILE A 378 14.03 1.52 -14.41
CA ILE A 378 14.72 0.23 -14.48
C ILE A 378 14.29 -0.67 -15.64
N ASP A 379 13.43 -0.18 -16.54
CA ASP A 379 12.86 -1.02 -17.62
C ASP A 379 13.92 -1.53 -18.60
N ASN A 380 14.96 -0.74 -18.88
CA ASN A 380 16.00 -1.10 -19.82
C ASN A 380 17.11 -1.92 -19.18
N SER A 381 17.52 -1.57 -17.96
CA SER A 381 18.63 -2.22 -17.27
C SER A 381 18.26 -3.60 -16.70
N ALA A 382 16.97 -3.88 -16.50
CA ALA A 382 16.49 -5.11 -15.85
C ALA A 382 15.99 -6.22 -16.78
N ARG A 383 16.22 -6.14 -18.11
CA ARG A 383 15.65 -7.10 -19.08
C ARG A 383 16.14 -8.54 -18.93
N GLY A 384 17.27 -8.76 -18.25
CA GLY A 384 17.85 -10.09 -18.01
C GLY A 384 17.55 -10.70 -16.64
N VAL A 385 16.90 -9.96 -15.73
CA VAL A 385 16.65 -10.43 -14.36
C VAL A 385 15.55 -11.49 -14.33
N ARG A 386 15.73 -12.54 -13.53
CA ARG A 386 14.78 -13.67 -13.41
C ARG A 386 13.38 -13.22 -12.97
N ALA A 387 13.29 -12.34 -11.99
CA ALA A 387 12.02 -11.82 -11.47
C ALA A 387 12.11 -10.34 -11.07
N ARG A 388 11.11 -9.55 -11.50
CA ARG A 388 11.00 -8.12 -11.19
C ARG A 388 9.77 -7.83 -10.36
N PHE A 389 9.97 -7.14 -9.24
CA PHE A 389 8.96 -6.73 -8.29
C PHE A 389 8.89 -5.20 -8.30
N LEU A 390 7.91 -4.67 -9.02
CA LEU A 390 7.77 -3.26 -9.30
C LEU A 390 6.81 -2.61 -8.31
N VAL A 391 7.31 -1.65 -7.55
CA VAL A 391 6.59 -0.97 -6.48
C VAL A 391 6.04 0.36 -6.99
N SER A 392 4.83 0.72 -6.56
CA SER A 392 4.25 2.03 -6.83
C SER A 392 3.40 2.51 -5.67
N ASP A 393 3.62 3.74 -5.23
CA ASP A 393 2.74 4.43 -4.32
C ASP A 393 1.46 4.81 -5.07
N ILE A 394 0.31 4.46 -4.51
CA ILE A 394 -1.00 4.71 -5.10
C ILE A 394 -1.96 5.23 -4.04
N CYS A 395 -3.02 5.89 -4.46
CA CYS A 395 -4.16 6.20 -3.61
C CYS A 395 -5.42 5.51 -4.16
N PHE A 396 -6.20 4.91 -3.27
CA PHE A 396 -7.46 4.24 -3.56
C PHE A 396 -8.55 4.76 -2.61
N PRO A 397 -9.79 5.01 -3.06
CA PRO A 397 -10.82 5.68 -2.26
C PRO A 397 -11.47 4.79 -1.18
N ALA A 398 -10.84 3.68 -0.80
CA ALA A 398 -11.31 2.79 0.25
C ALA A 398 -10.14 2.13 0.98
N GLU A 399 -10.43 1.54 2.13
CA GLU A 399 -9.48 0.72 2.89
C GLU A 399 -9.12 -0.55 2.09
N ILE A 400 -7.84 -0.88 1.98
CA ILE A 400 -7.37 -2.05 1.24
C ILE A 400 -7.14 -3.21 2.20
N ARG A 401 -7.67 -4.38 1.85
CA ARG A 401 -7.42 -5.64 2.54
C ARG A 401 -6.02 -6.14 2.21
N ALA A 402 -5.24 -6.48 3.24
CA ALA A 402 -3.94 -7.09 3.06
C ALA A 402 -4.02 -8.41 2.26
N PRO A 403 -3.10 -8.65 1.31
CA PRO A 403 -2.99 -9.93 0.61
C PRO A 403 -2.35 -10.92 1.58
N LEU A 404 -3.15 -11.87 2.07
CA LEU A 404 -2.72 -12.79 3.11
C LEU A 404 -2.62 -14.22 2.56
N THR A 405 -1.49 -14.89 2.81
CA THR A 405 -1.29 -16.31 2.48
C THR A 405 -2.19 -17.19 3.33
N ALA A 406 -2.95 -18.10 2.72
CA ALA A 406 -3.73 -19.08 3.47
C ALA A 406 -2.79 -20.09 4.14
N ALA A 407 -3.02 -20.38 5.42
CA ALA A 407 -2.17 -21.29 6.19
C ALA A 407 -2.98 -22.00 7.27
N SER A 408 -2.58 -23.22 7.62
CA SER A 408 -3.25 -24.04 8.63
C SER A 408 -2.71 -23.74 10.02
N PRO A 409 -3.57 -23.61 11.04
CA PRO A 409 -3.11 -23.31 12.39
C PRO A 409 -2.09 -24.33 12.88
N ALA A 410 -0.93 -23.84 13.30
CA ALA A 410 0.14 -24.64 13.86
C ALA A 410 0.16 -24.49 15.40
N ARG A 411 0.18 -25.62 16.11
CA ARG A 411 0.48 -25.65 17.55
C ARG A 411 1.98 -25.57 17.75
N LEU A 412 2.44 -24.67 18.62
CA LEU A 412 3.86 -24.48 18.90
C LEU A 412 4.25 -25.29 20.14
N ALA A 413 4.93 -26.43 19.96
CA ALA A 413 5.14 -27.39 21.05
C ALA A 413 6.15 -26.94 22.14
N SER A 414 7.12 -26.07 21.82
CA SER A 414 7.94 -25.30 22.79
C SER A 414 8.31 -23.96 22.17
N PRO A 415 7.56 -22.90 22.45
CA PRO A 415 8.03 -21.55 22.14
C PRO A 415 9.23 -21.20 23.04
N GLU A 416 10.26 -20.59 22.47
CA GLU A 416 11.38 -20.05 23.24
C GLU A 416 11.01 -18.68 23.81
N ARG A 417 11.27 -18.47 25.12
CA ARG A 417 10.98 -17.19 25.80
C ARG A 417 11.71 -16.02 25.15
N GLU A 418 12.93 -16.23 24.68
CA GLU A 418 13.74 -15.18 24.06
C GLU A 418 13.11 -14.68 22.76
N ASP A 419 12.64 -15.57 21.90
CA ASP A 419 11.97 -15.19 20.65
C ASP A 419 10.66 -14.46 20.94
N ALA A 420 9.87 -14.95 21.89
CA ALA A 420 8.65 -14.25 22.32
C ALA A 420 8.95 -12.85 22.89
N ARG A 421 10.02 -12.70 23.68
CA ARG A 421 10.49 -11.40 24.19
C ARG A 421 10.92 -10.47 23.05
N TRP A 422 11.58 -11.02 22.03
CA TRP A 422 11.91 -10.26 20.83
C TRP A 422 10.66 -9.73 20.13
N PHE A 423 9.62 -10.56 19.94
CA PHE A 423 8.34 -10.12 19.38
C PHE A 423 7.62 -9.10 20.26
N LEU A 424 7.70 -9.24 21.58
CA LEU A 424 7.15 -8.27 22.52
C LEU A 424 7.75 -6.87 22.29
N HIS A 425 9.08 -6.79 22.16
CA HIS A 425 9.75 -5.53 21.87
C HIS A 425 9.48 -5.04 20.43
N TYR A 426 9.54 -5.93 19.44
CA TYR A 426 9.29 -5.63 18.03
C TYR A 426 7.88 -5.10 17.76
N LEU A 427 6.86 -5.63 18.44
CA LEU A 427 5.46 -5.26 18.22
C LEU A 427 4.96 -4.15 19.13
N PHE A 428 5.40 -4.13 20.38
CA PHE A 428 4.82 -3.27 21.43
C PHE A 428 5.82 -2.36 22.14
N ARG A 429 7.11 -2.42 21.75
CA ARG A 429 8.20 -1.67 22.39
C ARG A 429 8.25 -1.91 23.92
N LYS A 430 8.04 -3.16 24.35
CA LYS A 430 8.18 -3.59 25.76
C LYS A 430 9.37 -4.52 25.91
N GLU A 431 10.18 -4.29 26.95
CA GLU A 431 11.47 -4.96 27.15
C GLU A 431 11.36 -6.40 27.66
N ASP A 432 10.44 -6.67 28.58
CA ASP A 432 10.24 -8.01 29.15
C ASP A 432 8.79 -8.23 29.59
N PHE A 433 8.46 -9.49 29.84
CA PHE A 433 7.19 -9.93 30.38
C PHE A 433 7.09 -9.58 31.87
N TRP A 434 5.92 -9.11 32.28
CA TRP A 434 5.58 -9.06 33.71
C TRP A 434 5.24 -10.44 34.25
N ASP A 435 5.26 -10.57 35.58
CA ASP A 435 4.94 -11.80 36.29
C ASP A 435 3.61 -12.43 35.80
N GLY A 436 3.67 -13.71 35.45
CA GLY A 436 2.52 -14.48 34.97
C GLY A 436 2.18 -14.30 33.49
N GLN A 437 2.76 -13.34 32.76
CA GLN A 437 2.46 -13.15 31.34
C GLN A 437 3.08 -14.24 30.46
N TRP A 438 4.33 -14.63 30.74
CA TRP A 438 5.04 -15.64 29.94
C TRP A 438 4.35 -16.99 30.02
N GLU A 439 3.91 -17.40 31.20
CA GLU A 439 3.22 -18.67 31.43
C GLU A 439 1.91 -18.75 30.63
N VAL A 440 1.21 -17.63 30.49
CA VAL A 440 -0.01 -17.52 29.68
C VAL A 440 0.33 -17.66 28.19
N ILE A 441 1.35 -16.95 27.73
CA ILE A 441 1.79 -16.99 26.32
C ILE A 441 2.26 -18.40 25.96
N ASP A 442 3.16 -19.01 26.75
CA ASP A 442 3.69 -20.35 26.52
C ASP A 442 2.56 -21.40 26.44
N ARG A 443 1.59 -21.36 27.37
CA ARG A 443 0.43 -22.26 27.34
C ARG A 443 -0.45 -22.05 26.10
N THR A 444 -0.72 -20.79 25.75
CA THR A 444 -1.58 -20.45 24.60
C THR A 444 -0.94 -20.86 23.28
N LEU A 445 0.36 -20.61 23.11
CA LEU A 445 1.13 -21.01 21.93
C LEU A 445 1.18 -22.54 21.74
N ARG A 446 1.19 -23.30 22.85
CA ARG A 446 1.06 -24.77 22.84
C ARG A 446 -0.35 -25.27 22.52
N GLY A 447 -1.32 -24.36 22.39
CA GLY A 447 -2.73 -24.70 22.17
C GLY A 447 -3.37 -25.37 23.40
N LEU A 448 -2.90 -25.05 24.60
CA LEU A 448 -3.46 -25.55 25.86
C LEU A 448 -4.49 -24.57 26.41
N ASP A 449 -5.57 -25.09 27.00
CA ASP A 449 -6.56 -24.27 27.69
C ASP A 449 -5.95 -23.53 28.88
N SER A 450 -6.36 -22.28 29.09
CA SER A 450 -5.88 -21.45 30.20
C SER A 450 -7.01 -20.61 30.78
N VAL A 451 -7.00 -20.48 32.12
CA VAL A 451 -7.79 -19.48 32.85
C VAL A 451 -6.79 -18.48 33.42
N VAL A 452 -6.89 -17.23 32.99
CA VAL A 452 -5.90 -16.19 33.31
C VAL A 452 -6.48 -15.23 34.34
N LEU A 453 -5.93 -15.28 35.56
CA LEU A 453 -6.28 -14.39 36.66
C LEU A 453 -5.12 -13.42 36.93
N LEU A 454 -5.06 -12.34 36.18
CA LEU A 454 -4.13 -11.23 36.43
C LEU A 454 -4.91 -9.98 36.90
N PRO A 455 -4.33 -9.12 37.75
CA PRO A 455 -4.95 -7.84 38.14
C PRO A 455 -5.33 -6.96 36.94
N THR A 456 -6.26 -6.02 37.15
CA THR A 456 -6.54 -4.98 36.14
C THR A 456 -5.28 -4.15 35.89
N GLY A 457 -4.99 -3.84 34.63
CA GLY A 457 -3.77 -3.12 34.26
C GLY A 457 -2.51 -3.99 34.14
N ALA A 458 -2.51 -5.26 34.57
CA ALA A 458 -1.34 -6.15 34.51
C ALA A 458 -1.02 -6.73 33.11
N GLY A 459 -1.56 -6.13 32.04
CA GLY A 459 -1.19 -6.49 30.65
C GLY A 459 -1.78 -7.80 30.10
N LYS A 460 -2.93 -8.26 30.59
CA LYS A 460 -3.65 -9.45 30.06
C LYS A 460 -3.79 -9.45 28.53
N SER A 461 -4.13 -8.31 27.94
CA SER A 461 -4.37 -8.20 26.50
C SER A 461 -3.12 -8.48 25.66
N ILE A 462 -1.95 -8.04 26.11
CA ILE A 462 -0.68 -8.25 25.39
C ILE A 462 -0.35 -9.74 25.30
N ALA A 463 -0.58 -10.50 26.37
CA ALA A 463 -0.34 -11.94 26.38
C ALA A 463 -1.18 -12.68 25.32
N PHE A 464 -2.47 -12.35 25.21
CA PHE A 464 -3.36 -12.94 24.20
C PHE A 464 -3.06 -12.45 22.79
N GLN A 465 -2.78 -11.16 22.61
CA GLN A 465 -2.45 -10.59 21.30
C GLN A 465 -1.17 -11.22 20.74
N LEU A 466 -0.12 -11.32 21.55
CA LEU A 466 1.15 -11.94 21.14
C LEU A 466 0.94 -13.41 20.75
N ALA A 467 0.19 -14.17 21.55
CA ALA A 467 -0.10 -15.55 21.24
C ALA A 467 -0.95 -15.72 19.97
N ALA A 468 -1.92 -14.83 19.74
CA ALA A 468 -2.76 -14.87 18.56
C ALA A 468 -1.99 -14.51 17.27
N PHE A 469 -0.99 -13.63 17.34
CA PHE A 469 -0.14 -13.32 16.19
C PHE A 469 0.68 -14.52 15.71
N SER A 470 1.10 -15.39 16.62
CA SER A 470 1.84 -16.61 16.27
C SER A 470 0.93 -17.78 15.86
N TYR A 471 -0.39 -17.65 16.00
CA TYR A 471 -1.37 -18.69 15.72
C TYR A 471 -2.24 -18.29 14.52
N ARG A 472 -1.92 -18.78 13.32
CA ARG A 472 -2.78 -18.52 12.15
C ARG A 472 -3.52 -19.76 11.66
N GLY A 473 -4.76 -19.90 12.11
CA GLY A 473 -5.82 -20.54 11.33
C GLY A 473 -6.71 -19.47 10.72
N ASP A 474 -7.56 -19.84 9.75
CA ASP A 474 -8.47 -18.91 9.08
C ASP A 474 -9.13 -17.94 10.07
N ALA A 475 -9.05 -16.65 9.73
CA ALA A 475 -9.26 -15.50 10.59
C ALA A 475 -10.36 -15.70 11.66
N SER A 476 -9.96 -15.73 12.93
CA SER A 476 -10.91 -15.64 14.04
C SER A 476 -11.22 -14.15 14.34
N PRO A 477 -12.47 -13.75 14.66
CA PRO A 477 -12.91 -12.35 14.74
C PRO A 477 -12.33 -11.53 15.91
N TRP A 478 -11.53 -12.15 16.78
CA TRP A 478 -11.26 -11.66 18.15
C TRP A 478 -10.32 -10.45 18.26
N ILE A 479 -9.54 -10.11 17.23
CA ILE A 479 -8.56 -9.00 17.32
C ILE A 479 -9.16 -7.65 16.85
N ARG A 480 -10.41 -7.62 16.36
CA ARG A 480 -11.02 -6.38 15.81
C ARG A 480 -11.72 -5.48 16.84
N SER A 481 -11.64 -5.78 18.14
CA SER A 481 -12.27 -4.94 19.18
C SER A 481 -11.32 -4.63 20.34
N SER A 482 -10.42 -3.70 20.12
CA SER A 482 -9.96 -2.79 21.16
C SER A 482 -9.89 -1.42 20.52
N ARG A 483 -10.88 -0.60 20.87
CA ARG A 483 -11.07 0.78 20.40
C ARG A 483 -9.88 1.67 20.73
#